data_AF-A0A2S3Z6G1-F1
#
_entry.id   AF-A0A2S3Z6G1-F1
#
_cell.length_a   1.000
_cell.length_b   1.000
_cell.length_c   1.000
_cell.angle_alpha   90.00
_cell.angle_beta   90.00
_cell.angle_gamma   90.00
#
_symmetry.space_group_name_H-M   'P 1'
#
loop_
_entity.id
_entity.type
_entity.pdbx_description
1 polymer ?
#
loop_
_entity_poly.entity_id
_entity_poly.type
_entity_poly.pdbx_seq_one_letter_code
_entity_poly.pdbx_strand_id
1 'polypeptide(L)'
;MNDTRPTPTIGANDILRFVLELFAFVSLALWGFLAWPLPWPGILVGILAPAFAILVWALFRSPKAVFRLDPFGKAIVEIFVFGAAALAWWDLGQPIVAGVFAVVATVSGVLSGRKELGA
;
A
#
# COMPACT_ATOMS: atom_id res chain seq x y z
N MET A 1 -34.45 9.01 21.79
CA MET A 1 -33.01 8.78 21.56
C MET A 1 -32.79 8.79 20.05
N ASN A 2 -32.31 9.90 19.50
CA ASN A 2 -31.87 9.93 18.10
C ASN A 2 -30.41 9.46 18.08
N ASP A 3 -30.20 8.19 17.77
CA ASP A 3 -28.87 7.65 17.47
C ASP A 3 -28.41 8.19 16.11
N THR A 4 -28.05 9.48 16.04
CA THR A 4 -27.34 10.04 14.89
C THR A 4 -25.89 9.57 14.97
N ARG A 5 -25.65 8.29 14.70
CA ARG A 5 -24.28 7.79 14.50
C ARG A 5 -23.73 8.50 13.25
N PRO A 6 -22.61 9.22 13.33
CA PRO A 6 -22.01 9.84 12.16
C PRO A 6 -21.78 8.76 11.09
N THR A 7 -22.39 8.92 9.92
CA THR A 7 -22.14 8.02 8.79
C THR A 7 -20.66 8.14 8.42
N PRO A 8 -19.88 7.04 8.36
CA PRO A 8 -18.48 7.11 7.93
C PRO A 8 -18.43 7.66 6.50
N THR A 9 -17.97 8.90 6.33
CA THR A 9 -17.82 9.52 5.01
C THR A 9 -16.46 9.11 4.45
N ILE A 10 -16.46 8.33 3.38
CA ILE A 10 -15.24 7.99 2.65
C ILE A 10 -14.69 9.29 2.04
N GLY A 11 -13.49 9.69 2.45
CA GLY A 11 -12.84 10.88 1.91
C GLY A 11 -12.09 10.59 0.61
N ALA A 12 -11.84 11.62 -0.19
CA ALA A 12 -11.03 11.50 -1.41
C ALA A 12 -9.63 10.91 -1.14
N ASN A 13 -9.04 11.19 0.02
CA ASN A 13 -7.74 10.62 0.41
C ASN A 13 -7.82 9.10 0.67
N ASP A 14 -8.95 8.60 1.19
CA ASP A 14 -9.10 7.17 1.45
C ASP A 14 -9.17 6.38 0.14
N ILE A 15 -9.87 6.95 -0.86
CA ILE A 15 -9.90 6.41 -2.22
C ILE A 15 -8.51 6.45 -2.84
N LEU A 16 -7.80 7.57 -2.73
CA LEU A 16 -6.44 7.70 -3.24
C LEU A 16 -5.49 6.66 -2.61
N ARG A 17 -5.55 6.46 -1.29
CA ARG A 17 -4.74 5.45 -0.61
C ARG A 17 -5.05 4.04 -1.12
N PHE A 18 -6.33 3.71 -1.28
CA PHE A 18 -6.71 2.41 -1.83
C PHE A 18 -6.16 2.20 -3.26
N VAL A 19 -6.19 3.23 -4.10
CA VAL A 19 -5.61 3.17 -5.44
C VAL A 19 -4.08 3.00 -5.39
N LEU A 20 -3.38 3.67 -4.47
CA LEU A 20 -1.95 3.50 -4.26
C LEU A 20 -1.60 2.10 -3.75
N GLU A 21 -2.41 1.53 -2.85
CA GLU A 21 -2.31 0.13 -2.38
C GLU A 21 -2.45 -0.84 -3.54
N LEU A 22 -3.47 -0.67 -4.40
CA LEU A 22 -3.65 -1.51 -5.58
C LEU A 22 -2.49 -1.38 -6.57
N PHE A 23 -2.03 -0.15 -6.82
CA PHE A 23 -0.87 0.11 -7.67
C PHE A 23 0.38 -0.57 -7.12
N ALA A 24 0.60 -0.55 -5.80
CA ALA A 24 1.74 -1.21 -5.18
C ALA A 24 1.72 -2.73 -5.40
N PHE A 25 0.55 -3.38 -5.27
CA PHE A 25 0.44 -4.83 -5.53
C PHE A 25 0.75 -5.18 -6.98
N VAL A 26 0.22 -4.42 -7.93
CA VAL A 26 0.51 -4.62 -9.36
C VAL A 26 1.99 -4.38 -9.64
N SER A 27 2.58 -3.36 -9.04
CA SER A 27 4.00 -3.04 -9.19
C SER A 27 4.90 -4.16 -8.68
N LEU A 28 4.57 -4.76 -7.54
CA LEU A 28 5.33 -5.88 -6.97
C LEU A 28 5.19 -7.16 -7.81
N ALA A 29 4.00 -7.41 -8.37
CA ALA A 29 3.79 -8.50 -9.32
C ALA A 29 4.66 -8.31 -10.58
N LEU A 30 4.59 -7.12 -11.19
CA LEU A 30 5.38 -6.77 -12.37
C LEU A 30 6.87 -6.90 -12.09
N TRP A 31 7.35 -6.36 -10.97
CA TRP A 31 8.74 -6.48 -10.57
C TRP A 31 9.16 -7.93 -10.38
N GLY A 32 8.37 -8.75 -9.69
CA GLY A 32 8.71 -10.15 -9.47
C GLY A 32 8.82 -10.97 -10.76
N PHE A 33 8.03 -10.64 -11.80
CA PHE A 33 8.12 -11.30 -13.10
C PHE A 33 9.16 -10.69 -14.06
N LEU A 34 9.45 -9.39 -13.95
CA LEU A 34 10.32 -8.68 -14.89
C LEU A 34 11.78 -8.56 -14.41
N ALA A 35 12.01 -8.49 -13.10
CA ALA A 35 13.35 -8.32 -12.54
C ALA A 35 14.11 -9.66 -12.38
N TRP A 36 13.42 -10.78 -12.52
CA TRP A 36 13.97 -12.11 -12.21
C TRP A 36 13.84 -13.07 -13.42
N PRO A 37 14.82 -13.96 -13.64
CA PRO A 37 14.78 -14.89 -14.77
C PRO A 37 13.66 -15.93 -14.63
N LEU A 38 13.04 -16.27 -15.76
CA LEU A 38 11.96 -17.25 -15.85
C LEU A 38 12.47 -18.61 -16.35
N PRO A 39 11.82 -19.74 -15.97
CA PRO A 39 10.68 -19.81 -15.05
C PRO A 39 11.06 -19.64 -13.57
N TRP A 40 12.31 -19.94 -13.22
CA TRP A 40 12.80 -19.86 -11.84
C TRP A 40 13.99 -18.90 -11.73
N PRO A 41 13.99 -17.95 -10.77
CA PRO A 41 13.04 -17.76 -9.67
C PRO A 41 11.85 -16.82 -9.98
N GLY A 42 11.72 -16.29 -11.20
CA GLY A 42 10.74 -15.24 -11.51
C GLY A 42 9.28 -15.60 -11.26
N ILE A 43 8.86 -16.84 -11.51
CA ILE A 43 7.47 -17.27 -11.17
C ILE A 43 7.25 -17.22 -9.66
N LEU A 44 8.24 -17.66 -8.87
CA LEU A 44 8.15 -17.64 -7.42
C LEU A 44 8.03 -16.21 -6.91
N VAL A 45 8.93 -15.32 -7.33
CA VAL A 45 8.94 -13.93 -6.84
C VAL A 45 7.73 -13.16 -7.35
N GLY A 46 7.36 -13.32 -8.62
CA GLY A 46 6.19 -12.70 -9.24
C GLY A 46 4.86 -13.04 -8.56
N ILE A 47 4.76 -14.22 -7.92
CA ILE A 47 3.58 -14.62 -7.15
C ILE A 47 3.75 -14.24 -5.66
N LEU A 48 4.88 -14.58 -5.05
CA LEU A 48 5.07 -14.41 -3.61
C LEU A 48 5.14 -12.94 -3.20
N ALA A 49 5.77 -12.07 -3.98
CA ALA A 49 5.88 -10.65 -3.65
C ALA A 49 4.50 -9.96 -3.54
N PRO A 50 3.62 -10.01 -4.56
CA PRO A 50 2.29 -9.42 -4.43
C PRO A 50 1.41 -10.20 -3.44
N ALA A 51 1.50 -11.54 -3.38
CA ALA A 51 0.72 -12.31 -2.41
C ALA A 51 1.06 -11.93 -0.97
N PHE A 52 2.34 -11.78 -0.64
CA PHE A 52 2.80 -11.34 0.67
C PHE A 52 2.28 -9.93 1.00
N ALA A 53 2.38 -8.99 0.05
CA ALA A 53 1.86 -7.64 0.25
C ALA A 53 0.33 -7.62 0.47
N ILE A 54 -0.42 -8.42 -0.29
CA ILE A 54 -1.87 -8.57 -0.14
C ILE A 54 -2.21 -9.19 1.22
N LEU A 55 -1.47 -10.20 1.68
CA LEU A 55 -1.69 -10.82 2.99
C LEU A 55 -1.46 -9.82 4.12
N VAL A 56 -0.35 -9.09 4.08
CA VAL A 56 -0.05 -8.02 5.05
C VAL A 56 -1.16 -6.96 5.04
N TRP A 57 -1.61 -6.53 3.87
CA TRP A 57 -2.72 -5.59 3.74
C TRP A 57 -4.04 -6.16 4.28
N ALA A 58 -4.38 -7.41 3.94
CA ALA A 58 -5.59 -8.07 4.38
C ALA A 58 -5.65 -8.20 5.91
N LEU A 59 -4.48 -8.43 6.50
CA LEU A 59 -4.33 -8.67 7.93
C LEU A 59 -4.45 -7.38 8.77
N PHE A 60 -3.90 -6.27 8.28
CA PHE A 60 -3.73 -5.03 9.07
C PHE A 60 -4.52 -3.81 8.55
N ARG A 61 -4.81 -3.76 7.25
CA ARG A 61 -5.33 -2.56 6.56
C ARG A 61 -6.73 -2.74 5.96
N SER A 62 -7.12 -3.99 5.67
CA SER A 62 -8.45 -4.30 5.13
C SER A 62 -9.59 -3.69 5.98
N PRO A 63 -10.74 -3.32 5.37
CA PRO A 63 -11.94 -2.92 6.10
C PRO A 63 -12.37 -3.92 7.19
N LYS A 64 -12.01 -5.20 7.00
CA LYS A 64 -12.21 -6.28 7.98
C LYS A 64 -10.86 -6.82 8.48
N ALA A 65 -9.91 -5.94 8.78
CA ALA A 65 -8.59 -6.32 9.29
C ALA A 65 -8.71 -7.24 10.51
N VAL A 66 -7.95 -8.33 10.49
CA VAL A 66 -7.95 -9.34 11.56
C VAL A 66 -7.30 -8.76 12.82
N PHE A 67 -6.22 -7.99 12.65
CA PHE A 67 -5.56 -7.29 13.76
C PHE A 67 -5.95 -5.83 13.77
N ARG A 68 -6.52 -5.38 14.89
CA ARG A 68 -6.79 -3.96 15.13
C ARG A 68 -5.49 -3.29 15.57
N LEU A 69 -4.79 -2.68 14.61
CA LEU A 69 -3.66 -1.80 14.89
C LEU A 69 -4.12 -0.36 15.07
N ASP A 70 -3.43 0.34 15.96
CA ASP A 70 -3.47 1.80 16.05
C ASP A 70 -3.03 2.45 14.72
N PRO A 71 -3.41 3.72 14.49
CA PRO A 71 -2.99 4.52 13.33
C PRO A 71 -1.51 4.36 12.95
N PHE A 72 -0.63 4.36 13.96
CA PHE A 72 0.81 4.23 13.78
C PHE A 72 1.22 2.87 13.17
N GLY A 73 0.64 1.77 13.64
CA GLY A 73 0.92 0.44 13.11
C GLY A 73 0.48 0.29 11.65
N LYS A 74 -0.68 0.88 11.30
CA LYS A 74 -1.16 0.92 9.91
C LYS A 74 -0.22 1.72 9.00
N ALA A 75 0.31 2.83 9.48
CA ALA A 75 1.25 3.66 8.74
C ALA A 75 2.57 2.93 8.45
N ILE A 76 3.10 2.17 9.43
CA ILE A 76 4.31 1.37 9.24
C ILE A 76 4.12 0.35 8.11
N VAL A 77 3.00 -0.40 8.14
CA VAL A 77 2.69 -1.39 7.09
C VAL A 77 2.63 -0.74 5.71
N GLU A 78 1.97 0.41 5.62
CA GLU A 78 1.85 1.15 4.37
C GLU A 78 3.21 1.66 3.85
N ILE A 79 4.07 2.18 4.74
CA ILE A 79 5.44 2.58 4.40
C ILE A 79 6.23 1.39 3.86
N PHE A 80 6.10 0.19 4.44
CA PHE A 80 6.77 -1.00 3.93
C PHE A 80 6.26 -1.41 2.54
N VAL A 81 4.94 -1.45 2.34
CA VAL A 81 4.34 -1.85 1.05
C VAL A 81 4.67 -0.84 -0.05
N PHE A 82 4.51 0.46 0.23
CA PHE A 82 4.82 1.51 -0.74
C PHE A 82 6.31 1.67 -0.96
N GLY A 83 7.13 1.55 0.09
CA GLY A 83 8.59 1.53 -0.03
C GLY A 83 9.07 0.39 -0.92
N ALA A 84 8.52 -0.81 -0.75
CA ALA A 84 8.82 -1.96 -1.61
C ALA A 84 8.43 -1.70 -3.07
N ALA A 85 7.24 -1.13 -3.32
CA ALA A 85 6.81 -0.79 -4.68
C ALA A 85 7.68 0.31 -5.33
N ALA A 86 8.11 1.32 -4.57
CA ALA A 86 9.03 2.34 -5.07
C ALA A 86 10.40 1.74 -5.43
N LEU A 87 10.94 0.86 -4.56
CA LEU A 87 12.20 0.15 -4.82
C LEU A 87 12.09 -0.78 -6.02
N ALA A 88 10.95 -1.45 -6.19
CA ALA A 88 10.66 -2.28 -7.35
C ALA A 88 10.76 -1.48 -8.66
N TRP A 89 10.16 -0.29 -8.73
CA TRP A 89 10.27 0.57 -9.91
C TRP A 89 11.68 1.12 -10.12
N TRP A 90 12.41 1.41 -9.05
CA TRP A 90 13.81 1.81 -9.13
C TRP A 90 14.67 0.70 -9.75
N ASP A 91 14.48 -0.53 -9.30
CA ASP A 91 15.18 -1.72 -9.79
C ASP A 91 14.86 -2.03 -11.26
N LEU A 92 13.61 -1.80 -11.68
CA LEU A 92 13.20 -1.85 -13.09
C LEU A 92 13.76 -0.70 -13.96
N GLY A 93 14.61 0.18 -13.40
CA GLY A 93 15.21 1.29 -14.12
C GLY A 93 14.26 2.43 -14.43
N GLN A 94 13.15 2.56 -13.70
CA GLN A 94 12.14 3.60 -13.85
C GLN A 94 12.15 4.57 -12.65
N PRO A 95 13.21 5.38 -12.47
CA PRO A 95 13.36 6.23 -11.29
C PRO A 95 12.29 7.33 -11.22
N ILE A 96 11.75 7.76 -12.36
CA ILE A 96 10.66 8.76 -12.41
C ILE A 96 9.40 8.17 -11.78
N VAL A 97 9.04 6.93 -12.12
CA VAL A 97 7.85 6.25 -11.56
C VAL A 97 8.04 6.03 -10.07
N ALA A 98 9.22 5.55 -9.65
CA ALA A 98 9.56 5.38 -8.25
C ALA A 98 9.43 6.69 -7.45
N GLY A 99 9.99 7.78 -7.98
CA GLY A 99 9.95 9.10 -7.34
C GLY A 99 8.54 9.68 -7.24
N VAL A 100 7.77 9.67 -8.33
CA VAL A 100 6.38 10.17 -8.33
C VAL A 100 5.53 9.35 -7.37
N PHE A 101 5.62 8.02 -7.42
CA PHE A 101 4.87 7.16 -6.53
C PHE A 101 5.23 7.40 -5.06
N ALA A 102 6.52 7.46 -4.72
CA ALA A 102 6.98 7.71 -3.35
C ALA A 102 6.48 9.07 -2.81
N VAL A 103 6.52 10.12 -3.63
CA VAL A 103 6.03 11.45 -3.25
C VAL A 103 4.52 11.43 -3.00
N VAL A 104 3.73 10.90 -3.94
CA VAL A 104 2.27 10.85 -3.82
C VAL A 104 1.84 10.00 -2.62
N ALA A 105 2.48 8.84 -2.43
CA ALA A 105 2.25 7.96 -1.29
C ALA A 105 2.57 8.65 0.05
N THR A 106 3.71 9.33 0.13
CA THR A 106 4.12 10.05 1.34
C THR A 106 3.14 11.18 1.67
N VAL A 107 2.78 12.00 0.67
CA VAL A 107 1.82 13.11 0.87
C VAL A 107 0.46 12.58 1.34
N SER A 108 -0.05 11.52 0.71
CA SER A 108 -1.33 10.91 1.09
C SER A 108 -1.29 10.31 2.50
N GLY A 109 -0.19 9.65 2.86
CA GLY A 109 0.04 9.11 4.20
C GLY A 109 0.09 10.20 5.28
N VAL A 110 0.82 11.30 5.03
CA VAL A 110 0.89 12.46 5.93
C VAL A 110 -0.48 13.10 6.12
N LEU A 111 -1.26 13.27 5.03
CA LEU A 111 -2.61 13.81 5.10
C LEU A 111 -3.55 12.92 5.93
N SER A 112 -3.42 11.60 5.84
CA SER A 112 -4.19 10.68 6.67
C SER A 112 -3.77 10.72 8.14
N GLY A 113 -2.46 10.69 8.43
CA GLY A 113 -1.97 10.73 9.82
C GLY A 113 -2.36 12.02 10.55
N ARG A 114 -2.38 13.17 9.85
CA ARG A 114 -2.85 14.44 10.43
C ARG A 114 -4.32 14.41 10.84
N LYS A 115 -5.17 13.70 10.11
CA LYS A 115 -6.60 13.55 10.47
C LYS A 115 -6.79 12.66 11.69
N GLU A 116 -5.96 11.62 11.83
CA GLU A 116 -6.02 10.69 12.96
C GLU A 116 -5.45 11.28 14.26
N LEU A 117 -4.52 12.24 14.17
CA LEU A 117 -3.97 12.94 15.35
C LEU A 117 -4.76 14.18 15.77
N GLY A 118 -5.61 14.72 14.90
CA GLY A 118 -6.40 15.92 15.15
C GLY A 118 -7.87 15.65 15.53
N ALA A 119 -8.28 14.38 15.60
CA ALA A 119 -9.60 13.92 16.02
C ALA A 119 -9.53 13.33 17.43
#